data_AF-A0A924CPA4-F1
#
_entry.id   AF-A0A924CPA4-F1
#
_cell.length_a   1.000
_cell.length_b   1.000
_cell.length_c   1.000
_cell.angle_alpha   90.00
_cell.angle_beta   90.00
_cell.angle_gamma   90.00
#
_symmetry.space_group_name_H-M   'P 1'
#
loop_
_entity.id
_entity.type
_entity.pdbx_description
1 polymer ?
#
loop_
_entity_poly.entity_id
_entity_poly.type
_entity_poly.pdbx_seq_one_letter_code
_entity_poly.pdbx_strand_id
1 'polypeptide(L)'
;MTILLDTHTILWFLENNPKLPAITRNRIETTQTVFVSIVSLWEICIKANISKLNLFIPFSDIQPELITQGITQLPITITDLEIYRDRHLPRANLVKPPIKACRAVQSSLPRKPIASLLRA
;
A
#
# COMPACT_ATOMS: atom_id res chain seq x y z
N MET A 1 -7.85 -13.74 -7.21
CA MET A 1 -7.37 -12.41 -7.62
C MET A 1 -6.54 -11.82 -6.48
N THR A 2 -5.51 -11.02 -6.79
CA THR A 2 -4.71 -10.35 -5.75
C THR A 2 -4.81 -8.85 -5.93
N ILE A 3 -4.97 -8.11 -4.83
CA ILE A 3 -4.99 -6.65 -4.84
C ILE A 3 -3.84 -6.08 -4.00
N LEU A 4 -3.29 -4.95 -4.45
CA LEU A 4 -2.36 -4.14 -3.67
C LEU A 4 -3.06 -2.84 -3.29
N LEU A 5 -3.16 -2.57 -1.99
CA LEU A 5 -3.79 -1.37 -1.47
C LEU A 5 -2.83 -0.18 -1.55
N ASP A 6 -3.35 0.98 -1.96
CA ASP A 6 -2.63 2.24 -1.82
C ASP A 6 -2.72 2.79 -0.38
N THR A 7 -1.98 3.87 -0.12
CA THR A 7 -1.85 4.48 1.21
C THR A 7 -3.18 5.00 1.77
N HIS A 8 -4.05 5.57 0.93
CA HIS A 8 -5.30 6.17 1.39
C HIS A 8 -6.37 5.10 1.60
N THR A 9 -6.42 4.10 0.73
CA THR A 9 -7.33 2.95 0.83
C THR A 9 -7.09 2.20 2.13
N ILE A 10 -5.83 1.92 2.49
CA ILE A 10 -5.57 1.20 3.74
C ILE A 10 -5.95 2.04 4.97
N LEU A 11 -5.64 3.33 4.99
CA LEU A 11 -6.03 4.21 6.10
C LEU A 11 -7.55 4.23 6.29
N TRP A 12 -8.30 4.47 5.22
CA TRP A 12 -9.76 4.51 5.30
C TRP A 12 -10.38 3.15 5.64
N PHE A 13 -9.74 2.06 5.21
CA PHE A 13 -10.19 0.72 5.56
C PHE A 13 -10.03 0.44 7.06
N LEU A 14 -8.83 0.68 7.62
CA LEU A 14 -8.54 0.46 9.05
C LEU A 14 -9.36 1.38 9.96
N GLU A 15 -9.68 2.59 9.52
CA GLU A 15 -10.45 3.57 10.29
C GLU A 15 -11.97 3.38 10.17
N ASN A 16 -12.44 2.38 9.42
CA ASN A 16 -13.85 2.26 9.03
C ASN A 16 -14.43 3.57 8.46
N ASN A 17 -13.60 4.29 7.71
CA ASN A 17 -13.90 5.64 7.26
C ASN A 17 -14.98 5.61 6.15
N PRO A 18 -16.04 6.44 6.22
CA PRO A 18 -17.09 6.48 5.20
C PRO A 18 -16.59 7.00 3.85
N LYS A 19 -15.39 7.60 3.79
CA LYS A 19 -14.74 7.98 2.53
C LYS A 19 -14.31 6.78 1.69
N LEU A 20 -14.21 5.58 2.27
CA LEU A 20 -13.96 4.36 1.49
C LEU A 20 -15.27 3.92 0.81
N PRO A 21 -15.35 3.91 -0.54
CA PRO A 21 -16.55 3.46 -1.23
C PRO A 21 -16.90 2.02 -0.83
N ALA A 22 -18.19 1.76 -0.61
CA ALA A 22 -18.67 0.42 -0.22
C ALA A 22 -18.25 -0.68 -1.22
N ILE A 23 -18.21 -0.36 -2.51
CA ILE A 23 -17.75 -1.26 -3.57
C ILE A 23 -16.27 -1.63 -3.35
N THR A 24 -15.43 -0.65 -3.01
CA THR A 24 -14.00 -0.85 -2.73
C THR A 24 -13.80 -1.67 -1.48
N ARG A 25 -14.54 -1.38 -0.40
CA ARG A 25 -14.54 -2.17 0.84
C ARG A 25 -14.92 -3.63 0.58
N ASN A 26 -16.05 -3.86 -0.08
CA ASN A 26 -16.50 -5.21 -0.44
C ASN A 26 -15.45 -5.94 -1.27
N ARG A 27 -14.77 -5.26 -2.20
CA ARG A 27 -13.66 -5.86 -2.96
C ARG A 27 -12.49 -6.25 -2.08
N ILE A 28 -12.14 -5.47 -1.06
CA ILE A 28 -11.07 -5.81 -0.10
C ILE A 28 -11.47 -7.06 0.68
N GLU A 29 -12.68 -7.07 1.25
CA GLU A 29 -13.18 -8.15 2.10
C GLU A 29 -13.42 -9.46 1.34
N THR A 30 -13.79 -9.40 0.05
CA THR A 30 -14.06 -10.60 -0.77
C THR A 30 -12.82 -11.11 -1.52
N THR A 31 -11.72 -10.35 -1.54
CA THR A 31 -10.51 -10.77 -2.25
C THR A 31 -9.69 -11.73 -1.40
N GLN A 32 -9.39 -12.90 -1.95
CA GLN A 32 -8.62 -13.94 -1.27
C GLN A 32 -7.21 -13.50 -0.84
N THR A 33 -6.58 -12.58 -1.57
CA THR A 33 -5.22 -12.12 -1.26
C THR A 33 -5.11 -10.61 -1.38
N VAL A 34 -5.01 -9.96 -0.22
CA VAL A 34 -4.87 -8.51 -0.09
C VAL A 34 -3.47 -8.19 0.41
N PHE A 35 -2.76 -7.33 -0.31
CA PHE A 35 -1.43 -6.88 0.08
C PHE A 35 -1.42 -5.40 0.41
N VAL A 36 -0.57 -5.03 1.37
CA VAL A 36 -0.15 -3.64 1.60
C VAL A 36 1.36 -3.54 1.50
N SER A 37 1.87 -2.52 0.82
CA SER A 37 3.32 -2.27 0.77
C SER A 37 3.82 -1.68 2.08
N ILE A 38 4.97 -2.17 2.58
CA ILE A 38 5.69 -1.51 3.69
C ILE A 38 6.02 -0.05 3.38
N VAL A 39 6.22 0.30 2.10
CA VAL A 39 6.46 1.68 1.65
C VAL A 39 5.25 2.58 1.91
N SER A 40 4.03 2.05 1.76
CA SER A 40 2.81 2.77 2.12
C SER A 40 2.75 3.02 3.63
N LEU A 41 3.19 2.07 4.45
CA LEU A 41 3.27 2.27 5.92
C LEU A 41 4.34 3.31 6.31
N TRP A 42 5.49 3.33 5.62
CA TRP A 42 6.48 4.41 5.76
C TRP A 42 5.88 5.78 5.39
N GLU A 43 5.08 5.86 4.32
CA GLU A 43 4.39 7.10 3.95
C GLU A 43 3.42 7.56 5.04
N ILE A 44 2.69 6.64 5.67
CA ILE A 44 1.80 6.92 6.81
C ILE A 44 2.62 7.46 7.99
N CYS A 45 3.68 6.76 8.38
CA CYS A 45 4.55 7.14 9.49
C CYS A 45 5.15 8.54 9.28
N ILE A 46 5.70 8.82 8.10
CA ILE A 46 6.25 10.13 7.76
C ILE A 46 5.17 11.21 7.85
N LYS A 47 3.99 10.98 7.27
CA LYS A 47 2.89 11.97 7.30
C LYS A 47 2.37 12.22 8.71
N ALA A 48 2.30 11.19 9.54
CA ALA A 48 1.91 11.31 10.95
C ALA A 48 2.95 12.13 11.73
N ASN A 49 4.24 11.86 11.52
CA ASN A 49 5.33 12.57 12.20
C ASN A 49 5.39 14.07 11.85
N ILE A 50 5.09 14.45 10.60
CA ILE A 50 5.04 15.86 10.17
C ILE A 50 3.66 16.51 10.36
N SER A 51 2.78 15.89 11.15
CA SER A 51 1.41 16.36 11.45
C SER A 51 0.54 16.64 10.22
N LYS A 52 0.83 15.98 9.09
CA LYS A 52 0.01 16.04 7.85
C LYS A 52 -1.07 14.96 7.80
N LEU A 53 -1.08 14.05 8.77
CA LEU A 53 -2.07 12.98 8.91
C LEU A 53 -2.30 12.74 10.39
N ASN A 54 -3.55 12.80 10.82
CA ASN A 54 -3.95 12.35 12.14
C ASN A 54 -4.45 10.91 12.02
N LEU A 55 -3.83 10.01 12.77
CA LEU A 55 -4.27 8.62 12.85
C LEU A 55 -5.34 8.50 13.91
N PHE A 56 -6.42 7.79 13.59
CA PHE A 56 -7.49 7.49 14.55
C PHE A 56 -7.19 6.25 15.41
N ILE A 57 -6.20 5.45 15.00
CA ILE A 57 -5.66 4.34 15.77
C ILE A 57 -4.18 4.58 16.09
N PRO A 58 -3.65 4.08 17.22
CA PRO A 58 -2.23 4.10 17.50
C PRO A 58 -1.43 3.43 16.37
N PHE A 59 -0.26 3.98 16.03
CA PHE A 59 0.57 3.41 14.96
C PHE A 59 1.01 1.96 15.28
N SER A 60 1.18 1.63 16.57
CA SER A 60 1.46 0.28 17.06
C SER A 60 0.39 -0.74 16.66
N ASP A 61 -0.84 -0.30 16.46
CA ASP A 61 -2.00 -1.16 16.28
C ASP A 61 -2.26 -1.45 14.79
N ILE A 62 -1.59 -0.71 13.89
CA ILE A 62 -1.70 -0.92 12.45
C ILE A 62 -1.33 -2.35 12.06
N GLN A 63 -0.19 -2.86 12.53
CA GLN A 63 0.25 -4.22 12.16
C GLN A 63 -0.68 -5.31 12.70
N PRO A 64 -1.07 -5.30 13.99
CA PRO A 64 -2.11 -6.20 14.50
C PRO A 64 -3.41 -6.14 13.68
N GLU A 65 -3.89 -4.94 13.35
CA GLU A 65 -5.13 -4.78 12.59
C GLU A 65 -5.02 -5.34 11.17
N LEU A 66 -3.87 -5.13 10.49
CA LEU A 66 -3.62 -5.76 9.19
C LEU A 66 -3.73 -7.29 9.25
N ILE A 67 -3.17 -7.91 10.30
CA ILE A 67 -3.22 -9.36 10.50
C ILE A 67 -4.68 -9.81 10.74
N THR A 68 -5.41 -9.11 11.61
CA THR A 68 -6.83 -9.39 11.89
C THR A 68 -7.70 -9.33 10.64
N GLN A 69 -7.43 -8.37 9.76
CA GLN A 69 -8.15 -8.17 8.50
C GLN A 69 -7.67 -9.09 7.36
N GLY A 70 -6.73 -10.00 7.61
CA GLY A 70 -6.16 -10.89 6.60
C GLY A 70 -5.32 -10.20 5.53
N ILE A 71 -4.85 -8.97 5.81
CA ILE A 71 -4.03 -8.17 4.89
C ILE A 71 -2.56 -8.49 5.13
N THR A 72 -1.88 -8.94 4.08
CA THR A 72 -0.46 -9.30 4.16
C THR A 72 0.43 -8.10 3.82
N GLN A 73 1.42 -7.82 4.68
CA GLN A 73 2.43 -6.81 4.39
C GLN A 73 3.45 -7.34 3.37
N LEU A 74 3.74 -6.57 2.32
CA LEU A 74 4.81 -6.82 1.37
C LEU A 74 6.10 -6.10 1.79
N PRO A 75 7.19 -6.85 2.09
CA PRO A 75 8.49 -6.25 2.32
C PRO A 75 9.11 -5.72 1.02
N ILE A 76 10.13 -4.88 1.15
CA ILE A 76 11.06 -4.56 0.06
C ILE A 76 12.24 -5.52 0.15
N THR A 77 12.61 -6.11 -0.96
CA THR A 77 13.70 -7.08 -1.11
C THR A 77 14.74 -6.57 -2.10
N ILE A 78 15.93 -7.19 -2.14
CA ILE A 78 16.98 -6.82 -3.12
C ILE A 78 16.48 -6.97 -4.56
N THR A 79 15.65 -7.98 -4.85
CA THR A 79 15.04 -8.16 -6.17
C THR A 79 14.18 -6.97 -6.60
N ASP A 80 13.52 -6.30 -5.67
CA ASP A 80 12.78 -5.07 -5.98
C ASP A 80 13.73 -3.95 -6.41
N LEU A 81 14.92 -3.86 -5.79
CA LEU A 81 15.93 -2.85 -6.13
C LEU A 81 16.56 -3.11 -7.50
N GLU A 82 16.79 -4.38 -7.85
CA GLU A 82 17.29 -4.78 -9.17
C GLU A 82 16.29 -4.37 -10.26
N ILE A 83 15.00 -4.68 -10.06
CA ILE A 83 13.94 -4.29 -11.00
C ILE A 83 13.81 -2.76 -11.10
N TYR A 84 13.97 -2.04 -9.99
CA TYR A 84 13.96 -0.58 -10.00
C TYR A 84 15.12 0.00 -10.82
N ARG A 85 16.34 -0.52 -10.61
CA ARG A 85 17.54 -0.06 -11.31
C ARG A 85 17.47 -0.33 -12.81
N ASP A 86 17.03 -1.53 -13.18
CA ASP A 86 17.07 -1.99 -14.57
C ASP A 86 15.92 -1.41 -15.40
N ARG A 87 14.87 -0.88 -14.75
CA ARG A 87 13.80 -0.14 -15.42
C ARG A 87 14.14 1.34 -15.54
N HIS A 88 14.22 1.82 -16.78
CA HIS A 88 14.15 3.24 -17.11
C HIS A 88 12.73 3.79 -16.84
N LEU A 89 12.37 3.95 -15.57
CA LEU A 89 11.10 4.55 -15.19
C LEU A 89 11.04 6.01 -15.71
N PRO A 90 9.91 6.46 -16.30
CA PRO A 90 9.79 7.80 -16.84
C PRO A 90 10.05 8.87 -15.76
N ARG A 91 10.91 9.86 -16.08
CA ARG A 91 11.30 10.96 -15.18
C ARG A 91 10.13 11.74 -14.57
N ALA A 92 8.93 11.69 -15.18
CA ALA A 92 7.71 12.31 -14.69
C ALA A 92 7.25 11.83 -13.29
N ASN A 93 7.75 10.69 -12.79
CA ASN A 93 7.41 10.17 -11.47
C ASN A 93 8.26 10.73 -10.31
N LEU A 94 9.21 11.66 -10.58
CA LEU A 94 10.26 12.06 -9.64
C LEU A 94 9.91 13.21 -8.67
N VAL A 95 8.66 13.68 -8.61
CA VAL A 95 8.28 14.78 -7.68
C VAL A 95 8.03 14.27 -6.25
N LYS A 96 7.81 12.95 -6.08
CA LYS A 96 7.83 12.21 -4.79
C LYS A 96 8.46 10.81 -5.02
N PRO A 97 9.73 10.75 -5.49
CA PRO A 97 10.25 9.64 -6.27
C PRO A 97 10.26 8.28 -5.55
N PRO A 98 10.86 8.14 -4.35
CA PRO A 98 11.18 6.81 -3.85
C PRO A 98 9.93 6.02 -3.48
N ILE A 99 8.94 6.66 -2.85
CA ILE A 99 7.70 5.99 -2.41
C ILE A 99 6.87 5.51 -3.60
N LYS A 100 6.69 6.38 -4.61
CA LYS A 100 5.92 6.02 -5.81
C LYS A 100 6.63 4.96 -6.65
N ALA A 101 7.95 5.08 -6.77
CA ALA A 101 8.78 4.12 -7.48
C ALA A 101 8.75 2.73 -6.84
N CYS A 102 8.99 2.63 -5.54
CA CYS A 102 9.01 1.33 -4.86
C CYS A 102 7.64 0.62 -4.96
N ARG A 103 6.53 1.36 -4.83
CA ARG A 103 5.19 0.79 -4.99
C ARG A 103 4.93 0.32 -6.42
N ALA A 104 5.37 1.08 -7.42
CA ALA A 104 5.25 0.69 -8.83
C ALA A 104 6.03 -0.61 -9.13
N VAL A 105 7.23 -0.72 -8.58
CA VAL A 105 8.05 -1.95 -8.67
C VAL A 105 7.32 -3.13 -8.05
N GLN A 106 6.85 -3.00 -6.81
CA GLN A 106 6.13 -4.08 -6.11
C GLN A 106 4.84 -4.50 -6.84
N SER A 107 4.13 -3.57 -7.47
CA SER A 107 2.93 -3.88 -8.26
C SER A 107 3.22 -4.64 -9.57
N SER A 108 4.48 -4.67 -10.01
CA SER A 108 4.90 -5.18 -11.31
C SER A 108 5.71 -6.47 -11.25
N LEU A 109 5.79 -7.08 -10.07
CA LEU A 109 6.54 -8.31 -9.83
C LEU A 109 5.88 -9.51 -10.55
N PRO A 110 6.58 -10.23 -11.43
CA PRO A 110 6.02 -11.34 -12.20
C PRO A 110 5.62 -12.55 -11.34
N ARG A 111 6.14 -12.65 -10.11
CA ARG A 111 5.85 -13.75 -9.17
C ARG A 111 4.61 -13.52 -8.31
N LYS A 112 3.93 -12.38 -8.42
CA LYS A 112 2.73 -12.07 -7.63
C LYS A 112 1.65 -11.52 -8.56
N PRO A 113 0.49 -12.18 -8.72
CA PRO A 113 -0.51 -11.76 -9.67
C PRO A 113 -1.32 -10.60 -9.08
N ILE A 114 -0.67 -9.45 -8.83
CA ILE A 114 -1.30 -8.20 -8.40
C ILE A 114 -2.10 -7.70 -9.60
N ALA A 115 -3.40 -8.01 -9.59
CA ALA A 115 -4.30 -7.76 -10.70
C ALA A 115 -4.75 -6.30 -10.78
N SER A 116 -4.63 -5.54 -9.70
CA SER A 116 -4.93 -4.10 -9.70
C SER A 116 -4.32 -3.38 -8.49
N LEU A 117 -3.81 -2.17 -8.73
CA LEU A 117 -3.59 -1.19 -7.67
C LEU A 117 -4.94 -0.58 -7.33
N LEU A 118 -5.48 -0.90 -6.16
CA LEU A 118 -6.76 -0.37 -5.73
C LEU A 118 -6.54 1.03 -5.15
N ARG A 119 -7.15 2.03 -5.81
CA ARG A 119 -7.20 3.42 -5.36
C ARG A 119 -8.64 3.74 -5.04
N ALA A 120 -8.87 4.30 -3.86
CA ALA A 120 -10.15 4.86 -3.45
C ALA A 120 -10.24 6.34 -3.83
#